data_AF-A0A0R3MM13-F1
#
_entry.id   AF-A0A0R3MM13-F1
#
_cell.length_a   1.000
_cell.length_b   1.000
_cell.length_c   1.000
_cell.angle_alpha   90.00
_cell.angle_beta   90.00
_cell.angle_gamma   90.00
#
_symmetry.space_group_name_H-M   'P 1'
#
loop_
_entity.id
_entity.type
_entity.pdbx_description
1 polymer ?
#
loop_
_entity_poly.entity_id
_entity_poly.type
_entity_poly.pdbx_seq_one_letter_code
_entity_poly.pdbx_strand_id
1 'polypeptide(L)'
;MKPSVTETLAQIKAAHFVAGIVLHDDVVVETAPIVRQMRRWSRDKAREYCRKCGWDIRVVSQTQVEPKPSAVTPGIVQHAESFEVMHADGRIEFVYYDENPGSRAVNGRLSKQAAFVRAQEILRGGNPERNPKPLSSRHAAAATRAYPHLDCCKRNTAVR
;
A
#
# COMPACT_ATOMS: atom_id res chain seq x y z
N MET A 1 4.03 -24.61 11.02
CA MET A 1 4.58 -24.85 9.66
C MET A 1 4.86 -23.49 9.04
N LYS A 2 6.10 -23.21 8.64
CA LYS A 2 6.41 -21.94 7.95
C LYS A 2 5.84 -22.04 6.52
N PRO A 3 5.16 -21.01 5.99
CA PRO A 3 4.78 -21.02 4.58
C PRO A 3 6.08 -20.98 3.74
N SER A 4 6.33 -22.02 2.96
CA SER A 4 7.42 -22.05 1.97
C SER A 4 6.86 -21.66 0.61
N VAL A 5 7.44 -20.66 -0.03
CA VAL A 5 7.06 -20.26 -1.40
C VAL A 5 7.90 -21.06 -2.39
N THR A 6 7.27 -21.62 -3.41
CA THR A 6 8.01 -22.32 -4.46
C THR A 6 8.34 -21.35 -5.59
N GLU A 7 9.62 -21.05 -5.79
CA GLU A 7 10.10 -20.28 -6.93
C GLU A 7 10.48 -21.24 -8.06
N THR A 8 9.92 -21.01 -9.25
CA THR A 8 10.23 -21.80 -10.46
C THR A 8 10.69 -20.89 -11.58
N LEU A 9 11.92 -21.11 -12.05
CA LEU A 9 12.42 -20.48 -13.27
C LEU A 9 12.08 -21.39 -14.46
N ALA A 10 11.30 -20.87 -15.41
CA ALA A 10 10.98 -21.56 -16.64
C ALA A 10 11.51 -20.81 -17.87
N GLN A 11 11.94 -21.57 -18.87
CA GLN A 11 12.41 -21.07 -20.16
C GLN A 11 11.38 -21.43 -21.23
N ILE A 12 10.99 -20.42 -22.01
CA ILE A 12 10.16 -20.55 -23.20
C ILE A 12 11.08 -20.45 -24.42
N LYS A 13 11.01 -21.44 -25.31
CA LYS A 13 11.75 -21.49 -26.57
C LYS A 13 10.78 -21.46 -27.75
N ALA A 14 10.95 -20.46 -28.60
CA ALA A 14 10.26 -20.33 -29.89
C ALA A 14 11.29 -20.37 -31.03
N ALA A 15 10.85 -20.29 -32.29
CA ALA A 15 11.74 -20.32 -33.45
C ALA A 15 12.76 -19.15 -33.48
N HIS A 16 12.38 -17.97 -32.99
CA HIS A 16 13.16 -16.73 -33.10
C HIS A 16 13.56 -16.10 -31.77
N PHE A 17 13.18 -16.70 -30.64
CA PHE A 17 13.54 -16.16 -29.33
C PHE A 17 13.58 -17.24 -28.24
N VAL A 18 14.29 -16.90 -27.17
CA VAL A 18 14.27 -17.61 -25.89
C VAL A 18 13.94 -16.59 -24.81
N ALA A 19 12.96 -16.91 -23.96
CA ALA A 19 12.48 -16.02 -22.91
C ALA A 19 12.44 -16.75 -21.56
N GLY A 20 12.83 -16.05 -20.50
CA GLY A 20 12.66 -16.51 -19.13
C GLY A 20 11.36 -15.99 -18.51
N ILE A 21 10.71 -16.82 -17.70
CA ILE A 21 9.63 -16.43 -16.79
C ILE A 21 9.91 -17.00 -15.40
N VAL A 22 9.52 -16.26 -14.36
CA VAL A 22 9.63 -16.69 -12.96
C VAL A 22 8.22 -16.86 -12.39
N LEU A 23 7.97 -18.00 -11.76
CA LEU A 23 6.71 -18.32 -11.10
C LEU A 23 6.92 -18.40 -9.59
N HIS A 24 6.04 -17.76 -8.82
CA HIS A 24 5.89 -17.97 -7.38
C HIS A 24 4.55 -18.66 -7.14
N ASP A 25 4.55 -19.81 -6.46
CA ASP A 25 3.33 -20.57 -6.15
C ASP A 25 2.42 -20.75 -7.38
N ASP A 26 3.03 -21.16 -8.48
CA ASP A 26 2.39 -21.39 -9.78
C ASP A 26 1.80 -20.15 -10.48
N VAL A 27 2.11 -18.94 -10.01
CA VAL A 27 1.73 -17.67 -10.64
C VAL A 27 2.95 -16.96 -11.19
N VAL A 28 2.87 -16.52 -12.45
CA VAL A 28 3.96 -15.80 -13.12
C VAL A 28 4.14 -14.40 -12.51
N VAL A 29 5.27 -14.15 -11.85
CA VAL A 29 5.61 -12.88 -11.20
C VAL A 29 6.50 -11.99 -12.08
N GLU A 30 7.47 -12.59 -12.75
CA GLU A 30 8.42 -11.91 -13.63
C GLU A 30 8.43 -12.54 -15.03
N THR A 31 8.62 -11.70 -16.04
CA THR A 31 8.55 -12.07 -17.46
C THR A 31 9.51 -11.23 -18.28
N ALA A 32 10.15 -11.83 -19.28
CA ALA A 32 10.82 -11.05 -20.33
C ALA A 32 9.82 -10.16 -21.10
N PRO A 33 10.26 -9.01 -21.68
CA PRO A 33 9.36 -8.06 -22.35
C PRO A 33 8.48 -8.66 -23.46
N ILE A 34 9.02 -9.60 -24.25
CA ILE A 34 8.31 -10.26 -25.36
C ILE A 34 7.13 -11.14 -24.91
N VAL A 35 7.12 -11.57 -23.65
CA VAL A 35 6.06 -12.37 -23.03
C VAL A 35 5.43 -11.64 -21.84
N ARG A 36 5.50 -10.30 -21.80
CA ARG A 36 4.99 -9.48 -20.69
C ARG A 36 3.51 -9.69 -20.40
N GLN A 37 2.72 -10.06 -21.41
CA GLN A 37 1.30 -10.39 -21.26
C GLN A 37 1.04 -11.61 -20.37
N MET A 38 2.04 -12.47 -20.15
CA MET A 38 1.93 -13.64 -19.27
C MET A 38 2.02 -13.31 -17.79
N ARG A 39 2.30 -12.05 -17.43
CA ARG A 39 2.39 -11.64 -16.03
C ARG A 39 1.05 -11.88 -15.33
N ARG A 40 1.10 -12.45 -14.11
CA ARG A 40 -0.05 -12.89 -13.30
C ARG A 40 -0.85 -14.06 -13.87
N TRP A 41 -0.39 -14.73 -14.93
CA TRP A 41 -1.04 -15.96 -15.38
C TRP A 41 -0.67 -17.12 -14.46
N SER A 42 -1.57 -18.10 -14.34
CA SER A 42 -1.24 -19.39 -13.75
C SER A 42 -0.31 -20.19 -14.65
N ARG A 43 0.44 -21.12 -14.06
CA ARG A 43 1.30 -22.08 -14.76
C ARG A 43 0.55 -22.79 -15.89
N ASP A 44 -0.68 -23.23 -15.64
CA ASP A 44 -1.49 -23.94 -16.63
C ASP A 44 -1.88 -23.07 -17.81
N LYS A 45 -2.32 -21.83 -17.54
CA LYS A 45 -2.65 -20.87 -18.59
C LYS A 45 -1.45 -20.52 -19.46
N ALA A 46 -0.26 -20.35 -18.85
CA ALA A 46 0.97 -20.12 -19.58
C ALA A 46 1.36 -21.31 -20.47
N ARG A 47 1.24 -22.55 -19.95
CA ARG A 47 1.49 -23.79 -20.71
C ARG A 47 0.51 -23.97 -21.87
N GLU A 48 -0.77 -23.72 -21.64
CA GLU A 48 -1.80 -23.80 -22.68
C GLU A 48 -1.53 -22.81 -23.80
N TYR A 49 -1.18 -21.57 -23.46
CA TYR A 49 -0.83 -20.55 -24.43
C TYR A 49 0.42 -20.92 -25.23
N CYS A 50 1.49 -21.37 -24.57
CA CYS A 50 2.69 -21.84 -25.26
C CYS A 50 2.38 -22.98 -26.23
N ARG A 51 1.53 -23.94 -25.83
CA ARG A 51 1.08 -25.04 -26.69
C ARG A 51 0.31 -24.53 -27.91
N LYS A 52 -0.60 -23.56 -27.74
CA LYS A 52 -1.35 -22.93 -28.83
C LYS A 52 -0.44 -22.19 -29.82
N CYS A 53 0.63 -21.57 -29.34
CA CYS A 53 1.61 -20.86 -30.17
C CYS A 53 2.71 -21.76 -30.75
N GLY A 54 2.76 -23.06 -30.40
CA GLY A 54 3.82 -23.97 -30.81
C GLY A 54 5.18 -23.67 -30.16
N TRP A 55 5.17 -23.07 -28.96
CA TRP A 55 6.37 -22.79 -28.18
C TRP A 55 6.64 -23.91 -27.17
N ASP A 56 7.92 -24.23 -26.95
CA ASP A 56 8.35 -25.20 -25.94
C ASP A 56 8.59 -24.48 -24.61
N ILE A 57 8.11 -25.02 -23.50
CA ILE A 57 8.30 -24.45 -22.16
C ILE A 57 8.88 -25.52 -21.23
N ARG A 58 10.03 -25.22 -20.63
CA ARG A 58 10.75 -26.13 -19.73
C ARG A 58 11.07 -25.47 -18.40
N VAL A 59 10.96 -26.22 -17.32
CA VAL A 59 11.45 -25.79 -16.01
C VAL A 59 12.97 -25.93 -16.01
N VAL A 60 13.68 -24.84 -15.73
CA VAL A 60 15.14 -24.79 -15.67
C VAL A 60 15.61 -25.04 -14.24
N SER A 61 14.96 -24.38 -13.28
CA SER A 61 15.27 -24.51 -11.86
C SER A 61 14.00 -24.39 -11.03
N GLN A 62 13.95 -25.13 -9.93
CA GLN A 62 12.90 -25.03 -8.94
C GLN A 62 13.57 -24.97 -7.57
N THR A 63 13.36 -23.86 -6.86
CA THR A 63 13.94 -23.61 -5.56
C THR A 63 12.81 -23.37 -4.57
N GLN A 64 12.84 -24.08 -3.44
CA GLN A 64 12.04 -23.69 -2.30
C GLN A 64 12.72 -22.50 -1.66
N VAL A 65 12.15 -21.32 -1.89
CA VAL A 65 12.63 -20.11 -1.25
C VAL A 65 11.84 -20.03 0.05
N GLU A 66 12.53 -20.24 1.18
CA GLU A 66 11.96 -19.74 2.44
C GLU A 66 11.65 -18.27 2.16
N PRO A 67 10.40 -17.80 2.35
CA PRO A 67 10.10 -16.41 2.12
C PRO A 67 11.11 -15.66 2.96
N LYS A 68 12.08 -14.98 2.30
CA LYS A 68 12.91 -14.01 2.99
C LYS A 68 11.86 -13.20 3.75
N PRO A 69 11.89 -13.17 5.09
CA PRO A 69 11.04 -12.23 5.77
C PRO A 69 11.43 -10.94 5.09
N SER A 70 10.52 -10.37 4.28
CA SER A 70 10.66 -9.01 3.82
C SER A 70 10.92 -8.33 5.13
N ALA A 71 12.17 -7.93 5.37
CA ALA A 71 12.57 -7.38 6.63
C ALA A 71 11.89 -6.03 6.57
N VAL A 72 10.61 -6.02 6.95
CA VAL A 72 9.81 -4.84 7.19
C VAL A 72 10.54 -4.25 8.38
N THR A 73 11.59 -3.53 8.05
CA THR A 73 12.41 -2.85 9.03
C THR A 73 11.44 -1.78 9.51
N PRO A 74 11.00 -1.87 10.78
CA PRO A 74 10.06 -0.90 11.29
C PRO A 74 10.64 0.48 11.02
N GLY A 75 9.89 1.31 10.32
CA GLY A 75 10.43 2.50 9.69
C GLY A 75 9.34 3.45 9.22
N ILE A 76 9.75 4.69 9.00
CA ILE A 76 8.89 5.75 8.49
C ILE A 76 9.42 6.14 7.11
N VAL A 77 8.56 6.01 6.10
CA VAL A 77 8.84 6.48 4.74
C VAL A 77 8.04 7.75 4.51
N GLN A 78 8.71 8.82 4.09
CA GLN A 78 8.06 10.09 3.79
C GLN A 78 7.59 10.11 2.33
N HIS A 79 6.31 10.44 2.12
CA HIS A 79 5.70 10.74 0.83
C HIS A 79 5.41 12.24 0.71
N ALA A 80 4.84 12.67 -0.42
CA ALA A 80 4.55 14.09 -0.66
C ALA A 80 3.56 14.69 0.36
N GLU A 81 2.52 13.93 0.74
CA GLU A 81 1.41 14.40 1.60
C GLU A 81 1.16 13.50 2.83
N SER A 82 2.04 12.52 3.07
CA SER A 82 1.87 11.57 4.16
C SER A 82 3.19 10.94 4.62
N PHE A 83 3.15 10.35 5.82
CA PHE A 83 4.15 9.42 6.30
C PHE A 83 3.56 8.02 6.32
N GLU A 84 4.25 7.07 5.70
CA GLU A 84 3.96 5.65 5.79
C GLU A 84 4.76 5.05 6.94
N VAL A 85 4.06 4.48 7.92
CA VAL A 85 4.64 3.87 9.11
C VAL A 85 4.52 2.36 8.99
N MET A 86 5.66 1.70 8.86
CA MET A 86 5.76 0.24 8.83
C MET A 86 6.01 -0.29 10.24
N HIS A 87 5.10 -1.11 10.75
CA HIS A 87 5.22 -1.76 12.05
C HIS A 87 6.05 -3.04 11.98
N ALA A 88 6.59 -3.48 13.11
CA ALA A 88 7.34 -4.74 13.23
C ALA A 88 6.47 -5.99 12.97
N ASP A 89 5.13 -5.87 13.08
CA ASP A 89 4.16 -6.93 12.78
C ASP A 89 3.74 -6.96 11.30
N GLY A 90 4.28 -6.07 10.46
CA GLY A 90 3.97 -5.95 9.04
C GLY A 90 2.74 -5.09 8.74
N ARG A 91 2.10 -4.46 9.73
CA ARG A 91 1.03 -3.48 9.49
C ARG A 91 1.61 -2.18 8.93
N ILE A 92 0.83 -1.52 8.09
CA ILE A 92 1.17 -0.23 7.48
C ILE A 92 0.10 0.78 7.88
N GLU A 93 0.51 1.89 8.49
CA GLU A 93 -0.36 3.03 8.83
C GLU A 93 0.09 4.29 8.10
N PHE A 94 -0.87 5.12 7.66
CA PHE A 94 -0.58 6.37 6.97
C PHE A 94 -0.97 7.56 7.85
N VAL A 95 -0.02 8.48 8.05
CA VAL A 95 -0.25 9.75 8.73
C VAL A 95 -0.20 10.89 7.71
N TYR A 96 -1.36 11.44 7.38
CA TYR A 96 -1.49 12.54 6.43
C TYR A 96 -1.16 13.90 7.08
N TYR A 97 -0.56 14.79 6.32
CA TYR A 97 -0.28 16.16 6.75
C TYR A 97 -0.63 17.18 5.65
N ASP A 98 -0.71 18.44 6.06
CA ASP A 98 -0.82 19.57 5.14
C ASP A 98 0.45 20.44 5.22
N GLU A 99 1.04 20.77 4.08
CA GLU A 99 2.22 21.65 4.00
C GLU A 99 1.85 23.13 4.11
N ASN A 100 0.58 23.47 3.89
CA ASN A 100 0.11 24.85 3.88
C ASN A 100 -0.95 25.06 4.97
N PRO A 101 -0.58 24.95 6.26
CA PRO A 101 -1.48 25.27 7.36
C PRO A 101 -1.62 26.80 7.42
N GLY A 102 -2.40 27.37 6.50
CA GLY A 102 -2.83 28.75 6.60
C GLY A 102 -3.45 29.00 7.99
N SER A 103 -3.48 30.25 8.43
CA SER A 103 -3.88 30.70 9.78
C SER A 103 -5.27 30.24 10.27
N ARG A 104 -6.02 29.53 9.43
CA ARG A 104 -7.19 28.74 9.79
C ARG A 104 -6.85 27.29 9.47
N ALA A 105 -6.44 26.53 10.48
CA ALA A 105 -6.36 25.08 10.37
C ALA A 105 -7.77 24.55 10.07
N VAL A 106 -8.09 24.35 8.80
CA VAL A 106 -9.36 23.80 8.36
C VAL A 106 -9.29 22.29 8.60
N ASN A 107 -10.15 21.79 9.49
CA ASN A 107 -10.53 20.38 9.61
C ASN A 107 -9.45 19.39 10.11
N GLY A 108 -8.77 19.70 11.23
CA GLY A 108 -8.10 18.66 12.03
C GLY A 108 -6.92 17.93 11.35
N ARG A 109 -6.39 18.45 10.24
CA ARG A 109 -5.17 17.94 9.62
C ARG A 109 -3.93 18.46 10.37
N LEU A 110 -2.96 17.58 10.58
CA LEU A 110 -1.72 17.88 11.28
C LEU A 110 -0.78 18.69 10.37
N SER A 111 0.04 19.56 10.97
CA SER A 111 1.21 20.09 10.27
C SER A 111 2.21 18.97 10.00
N LYS A 112 3.09 19.15 9.00
CA LYS A 112 4.14 18.17 8.66
C LYS A 112 4.96 17.72 9.87
N GLN A 113 5.37 18.67 10.73
CA GLN A 113 6.12 18.37 11.95
C GLN A 113 5.29 17.56 12.95
N ALA A 114 4.01 17.91 13.16
CA ALA A 114 3.13 17.18 14.07
C ALA A 114 2.81 15.76 13.56
N ALA A 115 2.65 15.60 12.25
CA ALA A 115 2.47 14.29 11.62
C ALA A 115 3.71 13.41 11.73
N PHE A 116 4.91 13.98 11.62
CA PHE A 116 6.14 13.22 11.84
C PHE A 116 6.28 12.73 13.29
N VAL A 117 6.00 13.60 14.28
CA VAL A 117 5.96 13.21 15.69
C VAL A 117 4.94 12.08 15.90
N ARG A 118 3.75 12.21 15.29
CA ARG A 118 2.71 11.18 15.36
C ARG A 118 3.17 9.84 14.75
N ALA A 119 3.85 9.88 13.61
CA ALA A 119 4.41 8.69 12.98
C ALA A 119 5.45 8.00 13.89
N GLN A 120 6.29 8.77 14.60
CA GLN A 120 7.24 8.22 15.59
C GLN A 120 6.54 7.59 16.81
N GLU A 121 5.43 8.17 17.29
CA GLU A 121 4.63 7.59 18.37
C GLU A 121 4.04 6.23 17.97
N ILE A 122 3.45 6.16 16.77
CA ILE A 122 2.89 4.94 16.17
C ILE A 122 3.98 3.87 16.07
N LEU A 123 5.16 4.23 15.56
CA LEU A 123 6.28 3.31 15.40
C LEU A 123 6.79 2.74 16.73
N ARG A 124 6.79 3.54 17.80
CA ARG A 124 7.22 3.12 19.15
C ARG A 124 6.23 2.19 19.85
N GLY A 125 5.06 1.91 19.25
CA GLY A 125 4.02 1.10 19.87
C GLY A 125 3.24 1.83 20.98
N GLY A 126 3.28 3.16 20.98
CA GLY A 126 2.48 3.96 21.90
C GLY A 126 1.02 3.87 21.50
N ASN A 127 0.26 3.00 22.15
CA ASN A 127 -1.19 2.92 21.98
C ASN A 127 -1.79 4.33 22.22
N PRO A 128 -2.35 4.99 21.18
CA PRO A 128 -2.76 6.39 21.29
C PRO A 128 -3.98 6.61 22.20
N GLU A 129 -4.56 5.53 22.73
CA GLU A 129 -5.74 5.56 23.59
C GLU A 129 -5.46 5.96 25.04
N ARG A 130 -4.19 6.17 25.44
CA ARG A 130 -3.89 6.89 26.70
C ARG A 130 -4.01 8.39 26.48
N ASN A 131 -5.25 8.81 26.30
CA ASN A 131 -5.75 10.16 26.41
C ASN A 131 -5.10 10.87 27.63
N PRO A 132 -4.24 11.89 27.46
CA PRO A 132 -3.86 12.72 28.60
C PRO A 132 -5.14 13.42 29.03
N LYS A 133 -5.66 13.07 30.22
CA LYS A 133 -6.79 13.77 30.85
C LYS A 133 -6.56 15.28 30.67
N PRO A 134 -7.51 16.02 30.07
CA PRO A 134 -7.38 17.47 29.98
C PRO A 134 -7.21 17.99 31.40
N LEU A 135 -6.09 18.66 31.64
CA LEU A 135 -5.86 19.40 32.87
C LEU A 135 -7.02 20.37 33.04
N SER A 136 -7.72 20.20 34.16
CA SER A 136 -8.82 21.04 34.60
C SER A 136 -8.34 22.49 34.68
N SER A 137 -8.65 23.29 33.65
CA SER A 137 -8.62 24.74 33.72
C SER A 137 -10.05 25.23 33.92
N ARG A 138 -10.40 25.46 35.19
CA ARG A 138 -11.44 26.40 35.57
C ARG A 138 -11.09 27.79 34.99
N HIS A 139 -12.14 28.50 34.54
CA HIS A 139 -12.26 29.92 34.21
C HIS A 139 -12.49 30.28 32.73
N ALA A 140 -13.44 31.24 32.58
CA ALA A 140 -13.87 32.01 31.42
C ALA A 140 -15.14 31.46 30.71
N ALA A 141 -16.35 31.79 31.18
CA ALA A 141 -17.07 33.06 31.03
C ALA A 141 -17.55 33.34 29.59
N ALA A 142 -18.87 33.23 29.44
CA ALA A 142 -19.81 34.01 28.61
C ALA A 142 -19.41 34.46 27.20
N ALA A 143 -20.18 34.01 26.20
CA ALA A 143 -20.87 34.93 25.26
C ALA A 143 -21.91 34.18 24.41
N THR A 144 -23.16 34.59 24.59
CA THR A 144 -24.35 34.30 23.81
C THR A 144 -24.29 35.00 22.43
N ARG A 145 -24.69 34.30 21.35
CA ARG A 145 -25.34 34.81 20.10
C ARG A 145 -25.48 33.60 19.14
N ALA A 146 -26.65 33.01 18.92
CA ALA A 146 -27.85 33.49 18.20
C ALA A 146 -27.67 33.58 16.66
N TYR A 147 -28.31 32.60 15.98
CA TYR A 147 -28.83 32.55 14.59
C TYR A 147 -27.86 32.30 13.40
N PRO A 148 -28.36 31.88 12.22
CA PRO A 148 -29.46 30.97 11.91
C PRO A 148 -29.12 29.90 10.84
N HIS A 149 -30.03 28.94 10.74
CA HIS A 149 -30.22 27.96 9.67
C HIS A 149 -30.25 28.58 8.26
N LEU A 150 -29.43 28.08 7.34
CA LEU A 150 -29.58 28.32 5.90
C LEU A 150 -29.34 27.03 5.11
N ASP A 151 -30.46 26.41 4.76
CA ASP A 151 -30.64 25.62 3.55
C ASP A 151 -30.16 26.41 2.32
N CYS A 152 -29.23 25.88 1.55
CA CYS A 152 -29.09 26.25 0.14
C CYS A 152 -28.21 25.24 -0.62
N CYS A 153 -28.84 24.42 -1.47
CA CYS A 153 -28.38 24.00 -2.81
C CYS A 153 -28.76 22.54 -3.12
N LYS A 154 -30.00 22.35 -3.55
CA LYS A 154 -30.34 21.36 -4.57
C LYS A 154 -29.96 21.93 -5.95
N ARG A 155 -29.13 21.22 -6.72
CA ARG A 155 -28.95 21.38 -8.18
C ARG A 155 -28.75 19.99 -8.77
N ASN A 156 -29.80 19.39 -9.33
CA ASN A 156 -30.15 19.36 -10.77
C ASN A 156 -29.01 18.82 -11.67
N THR A 157 -29.17 17.56 -12.09
CA THR A 157 -28.64 17.02 -13.34
C THR A 157 -29.65 16.02 -13.90
N ALA A 158 -30.46 16.48 -14.85
CA ALA A 158 -31.19 15.63 -15.77
C ALA A 158 -30.93 16.20 -17.18
N VAL A 159 -30.03 15.55 -17.91
CA VAL A 159 -29.84 15.74 -19.34
C VAL A 159 -30.47 14.52 -20.00
N ARG A 160 -31.45 14.74 -20.86
CA ARG A 160 -31.93 13.82 -21.88
C ARG A 160 -31.94 14.57 -23.20
#